data_AF-A0A832EMK2-F1
#
_entry.id   AF-A0A832EMK2-F1
#
_cell.length_a   1.000
_cell.length_b   1.000
_cell.length_c   1.000
_cell.angle_alpha   90.00
_cell.angle_beta   90.00
_cell.angle_gamma   90.00
#
_symmetry.space_group_name_H-M   'P 1'
#
loop_
_entity.id
_entity.type
_entity.pdbx_description
1 polymer ?
#
loop_
_entity_poly.entity_id
_entity_poly.type
_entity_poly.pdbx_seq_one_letter_code
_entity_poly.pdbx_strand_id
1 'polypeptide(L)' 'LARRPGWVYSRYEIVNGVRGEETIVTDRSVDVQIVGLRKKLGAAGKYIETVRGVGYRFKDK' A
#
# COMPACT_ATOMS: atom_id res chain seq x y z
N LEU A 1 2.13 0.69 -6.22
CA LEU A 1 1.33 -0.55 -6.17
C LEU A 1 0.80 -0.93 -7.56
N ALA A 2 -0.25 -0.31 -8.10
CA ALA A 2 -0.87 -0.72 -9.38
C ALA A 2 0.04 -0.64 -10.63
N ARG A 3 1.11 0.18 -10.59
CA ARG A 3 2.13 0.24 -11.67
C ARG A 3 2.92 -1.06 -11.85
N ARG A 4 2.98 -1.92 -10.84
CA ARG A 4 3.64 -3.24 -10.89
C ARG A 4 2.77 -4.27 -10.16
N PRO A 5 1.71 -4.78 -10.79
CA PRO A 5 0.89 -5.83 -10.19
C PRO A 5 1.73 -7.07 -9.86
N GLY A 6 1.39 -7.75 -8.76
CA GLY A 6 2.12 -8.91 -8.24
C GLY A 6 3.36 -8.56 -7.40
N TRP A 7 3.95 -7.38 -7.57
CA TRP A 7 5.12 -6.95 -6.79
C TRP A 7 4.75 -6.62 -5.34
N VAL A 8 5.55 -7.11 -4.40
CA VAL A 8 5.41 -6.80 -2.98
C VAL A 8 6.28 -5.61 -2.65
N TYR A 9 5.64 -4.53 -2.20
CA TYR A 9 6.33 -3.37 -1.66
C TYR A 9 6.32 -3.44 -0.14
N SER A 10 7.48 -3.34 0.49
CA SER A 10 7.62 -3.12 1.92
C SER A 10 7.03 -1.77 2.34
N ARG A 11 6.72 -1.61 3.63
CA ARG A 11 6.23 -0.33 4.16
C ARG A 11 7.23 0.79 3.88
N TYR A 12 8.51 0.53 4.10
CA TYR A 12 9.60 1.44 3.79
C TYR A 12 9.63 1.86 2.30
N GLU A 13 9.51 0.91 1.37
CA GLU A 13 9.45 1.24 -0.06
C GLU A 13 8.20 2.04 -0.42
N ILE A 14 7.05 1.75 0.19
CA ILE A 14 5.84 2.53 0.00
C ILE A 14 6.05 3.96 0.51
N VAL A 15 6.56 4.12 1.73
CA VAL A 15 6.91 5.42 2.34
C VAL A 15 7.81 6.22 1.41
N ASN A 16 8.91 5.64 0.96
CA ASN A 16 9.86 6.32 0.08
C ASN A 16 9.26 6.67 -1.28
N GLY A 17 8.38 5.82 -1.82
CA GLY A 17 7.72 6.06 -3.09
C GLY A 17 6.61 7.12 -3.06
N VAL A 18 6.10 7.48 -1.88
CA VAL A 18 5.07 8.53 -1.70
C VAL A 18 5.61 9.85 -1.16
N ARG A 19 6.93 9.97 -0.94
CA ARG A 19 7.55 11.23 -0.52
C ARG A 19 7.40 12.30 -1.61
N GLY A 20 6.30 13.01 -1.58
CA GLY A 20 6.25 14.45 -1.87
C GLY A 20 6.62 15.20 -0.60
N GLU A 21 7.19 16.39 -0.78
CA GLU A 21 7.66 17.28 0.28
C GLU A 21 6.60 17.42 1.41
N GLU A 22 7.05 17.36 2.67
CA GLU A 22 6.28 17.69 3.89
C GLU A 22 5.38 16.64 4.58
N THR A 23 5.39 15.34 4.26
CA THR A 23 4.66 14.36 5.09
C THR A 23 5.58 13.43 5.88
N ILE A 24 5.46 13.45 7.21
CA ILE A 24 6.07 12.43 8.10
C ILE A 24 5.30 11.12 7.93
N VAL A 25 5.63 10.37 6.87
CA VAL A 25 5.06 9.06 6.61
C VAL A 25 5.87 8.01 7.39
N THR A 26 5.24 7.39 8.38
CA THR A 26 5.79 6.24 9.12
C THR A 26 5.21 4.94 8.59
N ASP A 27 5.83 3.81 8.90
CA ASP A 27 5.30 2.47 8.58
C ASP A 27 3.84 2.28 9.04
N ARG A 28 3.50 2.82 10.22
CA ARG A 28 2.12 2.77 10.75
C ARG A 28 1.16 3.66 9.97
N SER A 29 1.63 4.77 9.44
CA SER A 29 0.80 5.62 8.57
C SER A 29 0.45 4.93 7.25
N VAL A 30 1.34 4.08 6.71
CA VAL A 30 1.05 3.27 5.52
C VAL A 30 -0.13 2.34 5.78
N ASP A 31 -0.15 1.66 6.93
CA ASP A 31 -1.25 0.76 7.29
C ASP A 31 -2.60 1.50 7.28
N VAL A 32 -2.66 2.71 7.86
CA VAL A 32 -3.87 3.56 7.87
C VAL A 32 -4.31 3.94 6.45
N GLN A 33 -3.35 4.35 5.60
CA GLN A 33 -3.65 4.68 4.22
C GLN A 33 -4.16 3.47 3.43
N ILE A 34 -3.62 2.27 3.66
CA ILE A 34 -4.10 1.03 3.03
C ILE A 34 -5.54 0.72 3.47
N VAL A 35 -5.88 0.88 4.74
CA VAL A 35 -7.26 0.70 5.24
C VAL A 35 -8.20 1.71 4.56
N GLY A 36 -7.80 2.99 4.51
CA GLY A 36 -8.58 4.04 3.84
C GLY A 36 -8.77 3.77 2.35
N LEU A 37 -7.72 3.34 1.65
CA LEU A 37 -7.76 2.98 0.23
C LEU A 37 -8.70 1.79 -0.01
N ARG A 38 -8.59 0.71 0.77
CA ARG A 38 -9.50 -0.44 0.65
C ARG A 38 -10.96 -0.03 0.83
N LYS A 39 -11.25 0.84 1.80
CA LYS A 39 -12.60 1.36 2.03
C LYS A 39 -13.10 2.19 0.83
N LYS A 40 -12.27 3.10 0.30
CA LYS A 40 -12.60 3.94 -0.86
C LYS A 40 -12.80 3.12 -2.14
N LEU A 41 -12.07 2.02 -2.30
CA LEU A 41 -12.15 1.13 -3.46
C LEU A 41 -13.31 0.11 -3.39
N GLY A 42 -13.99 -0.02 -2.25
CA GLY A 42 -15.10 -0.96 -2.08
C GLY A 42 -14.69 -2.40 -2.46
N ALA A 43 -15.45 -3.02 -3.36
CA ALA A 43 -15.18 -4.39 -3.83
C ALA A 43 -13.79 -4.57 -4.47
N ALA A 44 -13.20 -3.50 -5.03
CA ALA A 44 -11.86 -3.52 -5.59
C ALA A 44 -10.76 -3.44 -4.52
N GLY A 45 -11.10 -3.13 -3.27
CA GLY A 45 -10.15 -3.13 -2.15
C GLY A 45 -9.50 -4.50 -1.92
N LYS A 46 -10.15 -5.59 -2.34
CA LYS A 46 -9.61 -6.96 -2.28
C LYS A 46 -8.33 -7.15 -3.10
N TYR A 47 -8.08 -6.30 -4.09
CA TYR A 47 -6.87 -6.37 -4.91
C TYR A 47 -5.64 -5.83 -4.19
N ILE A 48 -5.79 -5.09 -3.09
CA ILE A 48 -4.66 -4.71 -2.22
C ILE A 48 -4.51 -5.80 -1.17
N GLU A 49 -3.46 -6.59 -1.24
CA GLU A 49 -3.21 -7.72 -0.33
C GLU A 49 -2.10 -7.40 0.66
N THR A 50 -2.25 -7.92 1.88
CA THR A 50 -1.23 -7.85 2.92
C THR A 50 -0.36 -9.09 2.85
N VAL A 51 0.95 -8.90 2.65
CA VAL A 51 1.96 -9.95 2.76
C VAL A 51 2.55 -9.85 4.16
N ARG A 52 2.11 -10.74 5.07
CA ARG A 52 2.51 -10.70 6.49
C ARG A 52 4.03 -10.71 6.62
N GLY A 53 4.56 -9.84 7.48
CA GLY A 53 6.00 -9.69 7.69
C GLY A 53 6.75 -8.93 6.59
N VAL A 54 6.13 -8.66 5.44
CA VAL A 54 6.81 -8.02 4.29
C VAL A 54 6.20 -6.65 3.96
N GLY A 55 4.92 -6.58 3.64
CA GLY A 55 4.28 -5.34 3.20
C GLY A 55 3.00 -5.55 2.41
N TYR A 56 2.85 -4.86 1.29
CA TYR A 56 1.62 -4.84 0.50
C TYR A 56 1.88 -5.07 -0.98
N ARG A 57 0.94 -5.74 -1.65
CA ARG A 57 0.95 -5.92 -3.10
C ARG A 57 -0.39 -5.57 -3.71
N PHE A 58 -0.38 -5.21 -4.99
CA PHE A 58 -1.59 -5.12 -5.80
C PHE A 58 -1.71 -6.38 -6.65
N LYS A 59 -2.83 -7.09 -6.56
CA LYS A 59 -3.11 -8.28 -7.36
C LYS A 59 -3.93 -7.88 -8.59
N ASP A 60 -3.42 -8.20 -9.78
CA ASP A 60 -4.24 -8.17 -11.00
C ASP A 60 -4.85 -9.56 -11.17
N LYS A 61 -6.14 -9.69 -10.85
CA LYS A 61 -6.93 -10.93 -10.85
C LYS A 61 -6.59 -11.96 -9.76
#